data_AF-A0A8C4RSD8-F1
#
_entry.id   AF-A0A8C4RSD8-F1
#
_cell.length_a   1.000
_cell.length_b   1.000
_cell.length_c   1.000
_cell.angle_alpha   90.00
_cell.angle_beta   90.00
_cell.angle_gamma   90.00
#
_symmetry.space_group_name_H-M   'P 1'
#
loop_
_entity.id
_entity.type
_entity.pdbx_description
1 polymer ?
#
loop_
_entity_poly.entity_id
_entity_poly.type
_entity_poly.pdbx_seq_one_letter_code
_entity_poly.pdbx_strand_id
1 'polypeptide(L)'
;MHVIQVNGTLYCHYEQKVRPYIDLIDSLRSLGVDQDLPLPSIAVIGDQSSGKSSVLEALSGVSLPRGSGIVTRCPLELKMKKIRAGEPWKGKLKYRDNEMDLNEPHSVEQEIVKAQNIMAGTGSSISSELISLKIESSEVPDLTLIDLPGIARVAVGNQPKDIGERIKGLIQTFIKKQETINLVVVPSNVDIATTEALKMAKEFDPTGQRTLGILTKPDLIDKGNEENIVDIVRNLVIELKKGYMIVKCRGQQDIKKKLSLEEAIQNERVFFEQHSYFSPLLDDMKATIPLLAEKLTNELVEHISESLPSLQKQIEVKLQETNTELKKYGKPVPEEDEEKLTFLVEVIFQTCNVYSTRVLYRVSHYECREKPSKMTPFMSCLESLNIVIF
;
A
#
# COMPACT_ATOMS: atom_id res chain seq x y z
N MET A 1 -36.71 24.31 -10.88
CA MET A 1 -35.79 24.59 -12.01
C MET A 1 -34.75 25.59 -11.53
N HIS A 2 -33.54 25.09 -11.23
CA HIS A 2 -32.24 25.73 -11.44
C HIS A 2 -31.22 24.77 -10.82
N VAL A 3 -30.97 23.67 -11.55
CA VAL A 3 -29.84 22.79 -11.31
C VAL A 3 -28.62 23.62 -11.71
N ILE A 4 -27.75 23.94 -10.76
CA ILE A 4 -26.48 24.62 -11.00
C ILE A 4 -25.61 23.66 -11.80
N GLN A 5 -25.69 23.78 -13.12
CA GLN A 5 -24.96 23.01 -14.11
C GLN A 5 -23.60 23.68 -14.38
N VAL A 6 -22.84 24.00 -13.33
CA VAL A 6 -21.58 24.77 -13.43
C VAL A 6 -20.33 23.95 -13.04
N ASN A 7 -20.49 22.75 -12.44
CA ASN A 7 -19.34 22.00 -11.91
C ASN A 7 -18.73 20.93 -12.84
N GLY A 8 -19.32 20.67 -14.02
CA GLY A 8 -18.88 19.54 -14.87
C GLY A 8 -17.49 19.71 -15.50
N THR A 9 -17.10 20.92 -15.90
CA THR A 9 -15.85 21.16 -16.65
C THR A 9 -14.62 21.19 -15.76
N LEU A 10 -14.74 21.74 -14.54
CA LEU A 10 -13.65 21.82 -13.57
C LEU A 10 -13.38 20.46 -12.90
N TYR A 11 -14.43 19.70 -12.56
CA TYR A 11 -14.28 18.33 -12.03
C TYR A 11 -13.64 17.38 -13.05
N CYS A 12 -14.03 17.45 -14.33
CA CYS A 12 -13.40 16.66 -15.39
C CYS A 12 -11.90 16.99 -15.55
N HIS A 13 -11.50 18.26 -15.42
CA HIS A 13 -10.10 18.65 -15.53
C HIS A 13 -9.28 18.20 -14.31
N TYR A 14 -9.91 18.15 -13.14
CA TYR A 14 -9.30 17.63 -11.91
C TYR A 14 -9.10 16.10 -11.98
N GLU A 15 -10.13 15.35 -12.38
CA GLU A 15 -10.03 13.90 -12.63
C GLU A 15 -8.96 13.55 -13.66
N GLN A 16 -8.82 14.36 -14.72
CA GLN A 16 -7.77 14.19 -15.73
C GLN A 16 -6.35 14.35 -15.19
N LYS A 17 -6.15 15.15 -14.13
CA LYS A 17 -4.84 15.33 -13.50
C LYS A 17 -4.54 14.26 -12.46
N VAL A 18 -5.55 13.79 -11.75
CA VAL A 18 -5.42 12.79 -10.67
C VAL A 18 -5.13 11.39 -11.21
N ARG A 19 -5.91 10.98 -12.23
CA ARG A 19 -5.90 9.61 -12.75
C ARG A 19 -4.54 9.11 -13.25
N PRO A 20 -3.71 9.92 -13.94
CA PRO A 20 -2.38 9.49 -14.37
C PRO A 20 -1.44 9.12 -13.22
N TYR A 21 -1.52 9.80 -12.07
CA TYR A 21 -0.66 9.49 -10.92
C TYR A 21 -1.03 8.14 -10.30
N ILE A 22 -2.32 7.86 -10.19
CA ILE A 22 -2.83 6.60 -9.64
C ILE A 22 -2.50 5.46 -10.61
N ASP A 23 -2.77 5.63 -11.91
CA ASP A 23 -2.46 4.65 -12.94
C ASP A 23 -0.94 4.37 -13.04
N LEU A 24 -0.09 5.37 -12.78
CA LEU A 24 1.36 5.19 -12.70
C LEU A 24 1.75 4.28 -11.53
N ILE A 25 1.25 4.56 -10.31
CA ILE A 25 1.54 3.72 -9.15
C ILE A 25 1.03 2.29 -9.34
N ASP A 26 -0.16 2.13 -9.91
CA ASP A 26 -0.72 0.81 -10.20
C ASP A 26 0.10 0.06 -11.26
N SER A 27 0.63 0.78 -12.25
CA SER A 27 1.55 0.21 -13.24
C SER A 27 2.87 -0.25 -12.59
N LEU A 28 3.46 0.57 -11.71
CA LEU A 28 4.67 0.21 -10.96
C LEU A 28 4.44 -1.04 -10.08
N ARG A 29 3.29 -1.14 -9.40
CA ARG A 29 2.90 -2.35 -8.67
C ARG A 29 2.74 -3.55 -9.59
N SER A 30 2.11 -3.38 -10.75
CA SER A 30 1.91 -4.49 -11.70
C SER A 30 3.23 -5.04 -12.26
N LEU A 31 4.27 -4.21 -12.33
CA LEU A 31 5.63 -4.59 -12.70
C LEU A 31 6.43 -5.19 -11.53
N GLY A 32 5.87 -5.25 -10.31
CA GLY A 32 6.52 -5.83 -9.14
C GLY A 32 7.51 -4.91 -8.44
N VAL A 33 7.51 -3.61 -8.72
CA VAL A 33 8.42 -2.64 -8.08
C VAL A 33 8.18 -2.57 -6.57
N ASP A 34 6.97 -2.89 -6.11
CA ASP A 34 6.58 -2.93 -4.71
C ASP A 34 7.29 -4.01 -3.86
N GLN A 35 7.93 -4.98 -4.52
CA GLN A 35 8.73 -6.01 -3.84
C GLN A 35 10.05 -5.45 -3.28
N ASP A 36 10.66 -4.53 -4.02
CA ASP A 36 11.95 -3.93 -3.66
C ASP A 36 11.81 -2.52 -3.08
N LEU A 37 10.77 -1.77 -3.48
CA LEU A 37 10.59 -0.37 -3.13
C LEU A 37 9.19 -0.08 -2.58
N PRO A 38 9.07 0.72 -1.50
CA PRO A 38 7.77 1.11 -0.98
C PRO A 38 7.06 2.06 -1.96
N LEU A 39 5.84 1.70 -2.37
CA LEU A 39 5.01 2.56 -3.22
C LEU A 39 3.94 3.29 -2.41
N PRO A 40 3.60 4.54 -2.77
CA PRO A 40 2.58 5.33 -2.08
C PRO A 40 1.24 4.61 -1.92
N SER A 41 0.76 4.47 -0.69
CA SER A 41 -0.48 3.75 -0.37
C SER A 41 -1.19 4.35 0.83
N ILE A 42 -2.47 4.02 1.01
CA ILE A 42 -3.21 4.35 2.23
C ILE A 42 -3.47 3.06 3.01
N ALA A 43 -2.93 2.97 4.22
CA ALA A 43 -3.18 1.85 5.13
C ALA A 43 -4.28 2.22 6.12
N VAL A 44 -5.34 1.41 6.19
CA VAL A 44 -6.47 1.63 7.10
C VAL A 44 -6.25 0.84 8.38
N ILE A 45 -6.19 1.56 9.50
CA ILE A 45 -5.86 1.03 10.82
C ILE A 45 -6.98 1.39 11.78
N GLY A 46 -7.37 0.46 12.64
CA GLY A 46 -8.37 0.72 13.65
C GLY A 46 -8.45 -0.43 14.65
N ASP A 47 -8.99 -0.14 15.82
CA ASP A 47 -9.32 -1.18 16.79
C ASP A 47 -10.40 -2.12 16.19
N GLN A 48 -10.49 -3.35 16.69
CA GLN A 48 -11.56 -4.26 16.30
C GLN A 48 -12.92 -3.59 16.53
N SER A 49 -13.83 -3.69 15.55
CA SER A 49 -15.17 -3.06 15.58
C SER A 49 -15.18 -1.53 15.55
N SER A 50 -14.08 -0.87 15.20
CA SER A 50 -13.99 0.60 14.98
C SER A 50 -14.82 1.13 13.81
N GLY A 51 -15.37 0.26 12.95
CA GLY A 51 -16.13 0.68 11.76
C GLY A 51 -15.31 0.74 10.46
N LYS A 52 -14.03 0.30 10.49
CA LYS A 52 -13.14 0.21 9.33
C LYS A 52 -13.78 -0.41 8.08
N SER A 53 -14.31 -1.64 8.20
CA SER A 53 -14.97 -2.31 7.07
C SER A 53 -16.17 -1.50 6.58
N SER A 54 -16.90 -0.82 7.46
CA SER A 54 -18.04 0.01 7.06
C SER A 54 -17.64 1.24 6.26
N VAL A 55 -16.51 1.86 6.58
CA VAL A 55 -15.95 2.97 5.80
C VAL A 55 -15.52 2.47 4.42
N LEU A 56 -14.83 1.33 4.37
CA LEU A 56 -14.38 0.75 3.11
C LEU A 56 -15.53 0.34 2.20
N GLU A 57 -16.60 -0.25 2.73
CA GLU A 57 -17.80 -0.55 1.95
C GLU A 57 -18.48 0.69 1.40
N ALA A 58 -18.56 1.75 2.22
CA ALA A 58 -19.18 3.00 1.80
C ALA A 58 -18.38 3.69 0.68
N LEU A 59 -17.05 3.52 0.66
CA LEU A 59 -16.17 4.03 -0.40
C LEU A 59 -16.18 3.14 -1.66
N SER A 60 -16.20 1.83 -1.50
CA SER A 60 -16.06 0.87 -2.61
C SER A 60 -17.36 0.40 -3.23
N GLY A 61 -18.48 0.63 -2.56
CA GLY A 61 -19.80 0.22 -3.01
C GLY A 61 -20.03 -1.30 -3.00
N VAL A 62 -19.11 -2.09 -2.44
CA VAL A 62 -19.24 -3.55 -2.30
C VAL A 62 -19.36 -3.93 -0.83
N SER A 63 -20.01 -5.06 -0.55
CA SER A 63 -20.03 -5.63 0.80
C SER A 63 -18.70 -6.32 1.08
N LEU A 64 -18.11 -6.00 2.23
CA LEU A 64 -16.92 -6.66 2.75
C LEU A 64 -17.36 -7.60 3.88
N PRO A 65 -16.58 -8.67 4.16
CA PRO A 65 -16.94 -9.56 5.26
C PRO A 65 -17.07 -8.78 6.57
N ARG A 66 -18.16 -9.06 7.30
CA ARG A 66 -18.47 -8.53 8.64
C ARG A 66 -18.87 -9.67 9.57
N GLY A 67 -18.46 -9.63 10.83
CA GLY A 67 -18.79 -10.68 11.80
C GLY A 67 -18.30 -10.39 13.21
N SER A 68 -18.68 -11.26 14.15
CA SER A 68 -18.10 -11.30 15.50
C SER A 68 -16.73 -12.00 15.47
N GLY A 69 -15.72 -11.39 16.09
CA GLY A 69 -14.34 -11.91 16.06
C GLY A 69 -13.42 -11.17 15.07
N ILE A 70 -12.27 -11.75 14.74
CA ILE A 70 -11.34 -11.18 13.75
C ILE A 70 -11.90 -11.48 12.37
N VAL A 71 -12.42 -10.44 11.72
CA VAL A 71 -13.10 -10.55 10.43
C VAL A 71 -12.10 -10.50 9.27
N THR A 72 -11.20 -9.52 9.28
CA THR A 72 -10.10 -9.41 8.31
C THR A 72 -8.92 -10.23 8.83
N ARG A 73 -8.66 -11.43 8.28
CA ARG A 73 -7.55 -12.31 8.67
C ARG A 73 -6.30 -12.19 7.78
N CYS A 74 -6.43 -11.51 6.65
CA CYS A 74 -5.35 -11.23 5.69
C CYS A 74 -5.49 -9.76 5.27
N PRO A 75 -4.40 -9.02 5.04
CA PRO A 75 -4.47 -7.70 4.41
C PRO A 75 -5.24 -7.76 3.09
N LEU A 76 -6.16 -6.82 2.88
CA LEU A 76 -6.93 -6.69 1.64
C LEU A 76 -6.57 -5.36 0.96
N GLU A 77 -5.92 -5.44 -0.19
CA GLU A 77 -5.70 -4.29 -1.06
C GLU A 77 -6.93 -4.08 -1.94
N LEU A 78 -7.58 -2.94 -1.76
CA LEU A 78 -8.78 -2.53 -2.46
C LEU A 78 -8.42 -1.43 -3.46
N LYS A 79 -8.38 -1.80 -4.75
CA LYS A 79 -8.12 -0.88 -5.87
C LYS A 79 -9.44 -0.51 -6.52
N MET A 80 -9.85 0.73 -6.36
CA MET A 80 -11.05 1.27 -6.98
C MET A 80 -10.64 2.13 -8.17
N LYS A 81 -11.24 1.87 -9.33
CA LYS A 81 -11.05 2.64 -10.55
C LYS A 81 -12.39 3.12 -11.06
N LYS A 82 -12.51 4.42 -11.22
CA LYS A 82 -13.70 5.04 -11.79
C LYS A 82 -13.72 4.81 -13.29
N ILE A 83 -14.78 4.18 -13.79
CA ILE A 83 -15.01 3.98 -15.24
C ILE A 83 -16.08 4.95 -15.76
N ARG A 84 -16.17 5.08 -17.08
CA ARG A 84 -17.14 5.99 -17.71
C ARG A 84 -18.56 5.49 -17.45
N ALA A 85 -19.49 6.42 -17.26
CA ALA A 85 -20.90 6.11 -17.08
C ALA A 85 -21.41 5.28 -18.28
N GLY A 86 -21.91 4.08 -18.01
CA GLY A 86 -22.41 3.13 -19.02
C GLY A 86 -21.54 1.89 -19.25
N GLU A 87 -20.32 1.83 -18.70
CA GLU A 87 -19.54 0.59 -18.67
C GLU A 87 -20.03 -0.35 -17.55
N PRO A 88 -20.03 -1.68 -17.76
CA PRO A 88 -20.46 -2.63 -16.74
C PRO A 88 -19.46 -2.69 -15.59
N TRP A 89 -19.96 -2.97 -14.40
CA TRP A 89 -19.13 -3.25 -13.22
C TRP A 89 -18.18 -4.42 -13.49
N LYS A 90 -16.92 -4.29 -13.08
CA LYS A 90 -15.94 -5.38 -13.15
C LYS A 90 -15.19 -5.48 -11.83
N GLY A 91 -15.07 -6.70 -11.31
CA GLY A 91 -14.22 -7.01 -10.18
C GLY A 91 -13.14 -8.00 -10.59
N LYS A 92 -11.94 -7.88 -10.02
CA LYS A 92 -10.88 -8.88 -10.17
C LYS A 92 -10.27 -9.18 -8.81
N LEU A 93 -10.33 -10.44 -8.40
CA LEU A 93 -9.75 -10.91 -7.15
C LEU A 93 -8.49 -11.72 -7.45
N LYS A 94 -7.36 -11.30 -6.86
CA LYS A 94 -6.07 -11.97 -6.97
C LYS A 94 -5.55 -12.34 -5.60
N TYR A 95 -5.18 -13.60 -5.42
CA TYR A 95 -4.52 -14.10 -4.21
C TYR A 95 -3.60 -15.26 -4.59
N ARG A 96 -2.33 -15.21 -4.16
CA ARG A 96 -1.27 -16.12 -4.62
C ARG A 96 -1.24 -16.16 -6.17
N ASP A 97 -1.24 -17.35 -6.74
CA ASP A 97 -1.27 -17.60 -8.19
C ASP A 97 -2.69 -17.71 -8.75
N ASN A 98 -3.72 -17.53 -7.92
CA ASN A 98 -5.10 -17.57 -8.36
C ASN A 98 -5.59 -16.17 -8.74
N GLU A 99 -6.28 -16.11 -9.86
CA GLU A 99 -6.93 -14.91 -10.35
C GLU A 99 -8.35 -15.25 -10.80
N MET A 100 -9.30 -14.41 -10.38
CA MET A 100 -10.72 -14.65 -10.63
C MET A 100 -11.42 -13.35 -10.98
N ASP A 101 -12.16 -13.37 -12.08
CA ASP A 101 -13.00 -12.27 -12.50
C ASP A 101 -14.38 -12.37 -11.83
N LEU A 102 -14.85 -11.23 -11.33
CA LEU A 102 -16.14 -11.05 -10.71
C LEU A 102 -16.98 -10.14 -11.61
N ASN A 103 -18.19 -10.58 -11.93
CA ASN A 103 -19.13 -9.80 -12.75
C ASN A 103 -20.21 -9.08 -11.93
N GLU A 104 -20.37 -9.44 -10.65
CA GLU A 104 -21.40 -8.86 -9.77
C GLU A 104 -20.82 -8.42 -8.42
N PRO A 105 -21.23 -7.25 -7.89
CA PRO A 105 -20.82 -6.77 -6.56
C PRO A 105 -21.15 -7.72 -5.40
N HIS A 106 -22.25 -8.48 -5.50
CA HIS A 106 -22.77 -9.31 -4.41
C HIS A 106 -21.94 -10.57 -4.15
N SER A 107 -21.19 -11.06 -5.14
CA SER A 107 -20.34 -12.24 -4.99
C SER A 107 -19.02 -11.92 -4.29
N VAL A 108 -18.59 -10.65 -4.30
CA VAL A 108 -17.32 -10.17 -3.74
C VAL A 108 -17.12 -10.64 -2.30
N GLU A 109 -18.11 -10.45 -1.43
CA GLU A 109 -18.01 -10.82 -0.02
C GLU A 109 -17.71 -12.31 0.18
N GLN A 110 -18.46 -13.17 -0.52
CA GLN A 110 -18.32 -14.63 -0.40
C GLN A 110 -16.95 -15.10 -0.89
N GLU A 111 -16.47 -14.50 -1.98
CA GLU A 111 -15.19 -14.86 -2.58
C GLU A 111 -14.00 -14.37 -1.76
N ILE A 112 -14.10 -13.19 -1.11
CA ILE A 112 -13.10 -12.74 -0.13
C ILE A 112 -13.04 -13.72 1.05
N VAL A 113 -14.20 -14.17 1.57
CA VAL A 113 -14.23 -15.13 2.69
C VAL A 113 -13.58 -16.46 2.29
N LYS A 114 -13.87 -16.96 1.09
CA LYS A 114 -13.22 -18.16 0.54
C LYS A 114 -11.70 -17.97 0.41
N ALA A 115 -11.27 -16.85 -0.16
CA ALA A 115 -9.85 -16.52 -0.27
C ALA A 115 -9.18 -16.48 1.11
N GLN A 116 -9.76 -15.77 2.09
CA GLN A 116 -9.22 -15.73 3.45
C GLN A 116 -9.13 -17.12 4.11
N ASN A 117 -10.12 -18.00 3.89
CA ASN A 117 -10.08 -19.37 4.40
C ASN A 117 -8.94 -20.19 3.78
N ILE A 118 -8.64 -19.98 2.50
CA ILE A 118 -7.53 -20.65 1.80
C ILE A 118 -6.18 -20.12 2.29
N MET A 119 -6.07 -18.81 2.52
CA MET A 119 -4.83 -18.13 2.88
C MET A 119 -4.45 -18.33 4.35
N ALA A 120 -5.40 -18.18 5.27
CA ALA A 120 -5.17 -18.26 6.70
C ALA A 120 -5.52 -19.65 7.30
N GLY A 121 -6.14 -20.53 6.52
CA GLY A 121 -6.72 -21.79 6.99
C GLY A 121 -8.09 -21.62 7.64
N THR A 122 -8.70 -22.74 8.02
CA THR A 122 -10.02 -22.79 8.69
C THR A 122 -9.98 -22.34 10.17
N GLY A 123 -8.79 -22.02 10.70
CA GLY A 123 -8.58 -21.54 12.06
C GLY A 123 -8.64 -20.01 12.21
N SER A 124 -8.36 -19.54 13.43
CA SER A 124 -8.25 -18.10 13.77
C SER A 124 -6.84 -17.53 13.51
N SER A 125 -6.07 -18.15 12.63
CA SER A 125 -4.74 -17.70 12.24
C SER A 125 -4.84 -16.47 11.33
N ILE A 126 -3.75 -15.70 11.28
CA ILE A 126 -3.60 -14.52 10.42
C ILE A 126 -2.49 -14.82 9.41
N SER A 127 -2.70 -14.40 8.16
CA SER A 127 -1.66 -14.45 7.14
C SER A 127 -1.15 -13.03 6.86
N SER A 128 0.15 -12.91 6.57
CA SER A 128 0.76 -11.69 6.07
C SER A 128 0.64 -11.53 4.55
N GLU A 129 0.19 -12.57 3.85
CA GLU A 129 -0.04 -12.53 2.41
C GLU A 129 -1.25 -11.65 2.08
N LEU A 130 -1.13 -10.87 1.01
CA LEU A 130 -2.10 -9.85 0.62
C LEU A 130 -3.10 -10.40 -0.41
N ILE A 131 -4.37 -10.05 -0.25
CA ILE A 131 -5.43 -10.30 -1.21
C ILE A 131 -5.68 -9.00 -1.98
N SER A 132 -5.59 -9.00 -3.30
CA SER A 132 -5.83 -7.82 -4.14
C SER A 132 -7.22 -7.92 -4.77
N LEU A 133 -8.08 -6.95 -4.46
CA LEU A 133 -9.39 -6.78 -5.07
C LEU A 133 -9.40 -5.49 -5.90
N LYS A 134 -9.53 -5.63 -7.21
CA LYS A 134 -9.75 -4.53 -8.14
C LYS A 134 -11.24 -4.38 -8.42
N ILE A 135 -11.77 -3.16 -8.33
CA ILE A 135 -13.16 -2.82 -8.62
C ILE A 135 -13.17 -1.68 -9.62
N GLU A 136 -13.89 -1.88 -10.73
CA GLU A 136 -14.12 -0.88 -11.76
C GLU A 136 -15.62 -0.56 -11.80
N SER A 137 -15.98 0.68 -11.46
CA SER A 137 -17.38 1.15 -11.41
C SER A 137 -17.47 2.65 -11.67
N SER A 138 -18.61 3.15 -12.16
CA SER A 138 -18.83 4.59 -12.35
C SER A 138 -19.07 5.35 -11.03
N GLU A 139 -19.37 4.61 -9.97
CA GLU A 139 -19.79 5.14 -8.66
C GLU A 139 -18.67 5.16 -7.62
N VAL A 140 -17.52 4.54 -7.91
CA VAL A 140 -16.37 4.48 -7.00
C VAL A 140 -15.35 5.57 -7.34
N PRO A 141 -14.60 6.08 -6.34
CA PRO A 141 -13.46 6.98 -6.59
C PRO A 141 -12.26 6.22 -7.17
N ASP A 142 -11.34 6.94 -7.81
CA ASP A 142 -10.01 6.41 -8.14
C ASP A 142 -9.17 6.41 -6.87
N LEU A 143 -9.03 5.26 -6.20
CA LEU A 143 -8.35 5.17 -4.90
C LEU A 143 -7.85 3.75 -4.64
N THR A 144 -6.66 3.64 -4.03
CA THR A 144 -6.15 2.36 -3.53
C THR A 144 -5.99 2.40 -2.01
N LEU A 145 -6.65 1.47 -1.32
CA LEU A 145 -6.66 1.34 0.13
C LEU A 145 -6.16 -0.05 0.54
N ILE A 146 -5.40 -0.14 1.63
CA ILE A 146 -4.98 -1.41 2.22
C ILE A 146 -5.74 -1.58 3.54
N ASP A 147 -6.68 -2.52 3.57
CA ASP A 147 -7.38 -2.91 4.78
C ASP A 147 -6.51 -3.84 5.64
N LEU A 148 -6.19 -3.41 6.85
CA LEU A 148 -5.42 -4.21 7.80
C LEU A 148 -6.34 -4.86 8.86
N PRO A 149 -5.96 -6.01 9.43
CA PRO A 149 -6.69 -6.60 10.55
C PRO A 149 -6.87 -5.61 11.71
N GLY A 150 -8.07 -5.58 12.28
CA GLY A 150 -8.36 -4.69 13.41
C GLY A 150 -7.62 -5.12 14.68
N ILE A 151 -7.12 -4.16 15.46
CA ILE A 151 -6.33 -4.46 16.65
C ILE A 151 -7.23 -5.10 17.72
N ALA A 152 -6.95 -6.37 18.05
CA ALA A 152 -7.63 -7.09 19.11
C ALA A 152 -6.91 -6.88 20.45
N ARG A 153 -7.64 -6.43 21.48
CA ARG A 153 -7.08 -6.21 22.83
C ARG A 153 -6.96 -7.49 23.64
N VAL A 154 -7.86 -8.46 23.40
CA VAL A 154 -7.94 -9.73 24.11
C VAL A 154 -8.23 -10.83 23.09
N ALA A 155 -7.52 -11.95 23.19
CA ALA A 155 -7.81 -13.14 22.39
C ALA A 155 -9.20 -13.69 22.76
N VAL A 156 -10.07 -13.87 21.77
CA VAL A 156 -11.42 -14.41 21.97
C VAL A 156 -11.52 -15.82 21.39
N GLY A 157 -12.10 -16.76 22.14
CA GLY A 157 -12.34 -18.13 21.69
C GLY A 157 -11.04 -18.93 21.50
N ASN A 158 -10.87 -19.55 20.33
CA ASN A 158 -9.71 -20.39 19.99
C ASN A 158 -8.52 -19.58 19.43
N GLN A 159 -8.53 -18.25 19.58
CA GLN A 159 -7.44 -17.40 19.13
C GLN A 159 -6.20 -17.62 20.01
N PRO A 160 -5.00 -17.63 19.41
CA PRO A 160 -3.78 -17.73 20.19
C PRO A 160 -3.55 -16.43 20.98
N LYS A 161 -2.92 -16.53 22.16
CA LYS A 161 -2.75 -15.39 23.09
C LYS A 161 -1.91 -14.25 22.50
N ASP A 162 -1.08 -14.55 21.52
CA ASP A 162 -0.19 -13.63 20.81
C ASP A 162 -0.85 -12.97 19.58
N ILE A 163 -2.14 -13.22 19.31
CA ILE A 163 -2.82 -12.70 18.11
C ILE A 163 -2.76 -11.17 18.00
N GLY A 164 -2.89 -10.48 19.13
CA GLY A 164 -2.80 -9.03 19.19
C GLY A 164 -1.42 -8.54 18.75
N GLU A 165 -0.35 -9.17 19.26
CA GLU A 165 1.04 -8.82 18.88
C GLU A 165 1.31 -9.12 17.41
N ARG A 166 0.79 -10.23 16.87
CA ARG A 166 0.90 -10.55 15.44
C ARG A 166 0.21 -9.51 14.56
N ILE A 167 -0.99 -9.06 14.94
CA ILE A 167 -1.71 -8.00 14.24
C ILE A 167 -0.90 -6.71 14.29
N LYS A 168 -0.37 -6.33 15.46
CA LYS A 168 0.47 -5.14 15.58
C LYS A 168 1.73 -5.23 14.72
N GLY A 169 2.42 -6.37 14.74
CA GLY A 169 3.60 -6.62 13.90
C GLY A 169 3.27 -6.53 12.41
N LEU A 170 2.11 -7.05 11.99
CA LEU A 170 1.64 -6.92 10.62
C LEU A 170 1.33 -5.46 10.26
N ILE A 171 0.63 -4.71 11.10
CA ILE A 171 0.34 -3.29 10.84
C ILE A 171 1.65 -2.49 10.75
N GLN A 172 2.61 -2.77 11.63
CA GLN A 172 3.94 -2.14 11.67
C GLN A 172 4.69 -2.25 10.34
N THR A 173 4.54 -3.35 9.58
CA THR A 173 5.22 -3.49 8.28
C THR A 173 4.71 -2.50 7.22
N PHE A 174 3.47 -2.03 7.35
CA PHE A 174 2.87 -1.06 6.44
C PHE A 174 3.09 0.38 6.91
N ILE A 175 2.86 0.66 8.20
CA ILE A 175 2.90 2.04 8.74
C ILE A 175 4.31 2.57 8.94
N LYS A 176 5.33 1.71 8.99
CA LYS A 176 6.74 2.11 9.09
C LYS A 176 7.25 2.77 7.80
N LYS A 177 6.65 2.45 6.65
CA LYS A 177 6.98 3.02 5.35
C LYS A 177 6.53 4.48 5.33
N GLN A 178 7.39 5.40 4.91
CA GLN A 178 7.08 6.84 4.90
C GLN A 178 6.12 7.21 3.76
N GLU A 179 6.11 6.39 2.73
CA GLU A 179 5.23 6.44 1.56
C GLU A 179 3.80 5.95 1.88
N THR A 180 3.54 5.49 3.12
CA THR A 180 2.20 5.04 3.53
C THR A 180 1.49 6.13 4.31
N ILE A 181 0.32 6.57 3.82
CA ILE A 181 -0.62 7.39 4.57
C ILE A 181 -1.38 6.49 5.55
N ASN A 182 -1.40 6.88 6.82
CA ASN A 182 -2.12 6.19 7.88
C ASN A 182 -3.56 6.74 7.97
N LEU A 183 -4.55 5.90 7.66
CA LEU A 183 -5.96 6.21 7.84
C LEU A 183 -6.45 5.57 9.15
N VAL A 184 -6.55 6.37 10.21
CA VAL A 184 -6.89 5.88 11.55
C VAL A 184 -8.38 6.00 11.79
N VAL A 185 -9.07 4.86 11.88
CA VAL A 185 -10.51 4.77 12.10
C VAL A 185 -10.81 4.61 13.58
N VAL A 186 -11.56 5.56 14.15
CA VAL A 186 -11.90 5.63 15.57
C VAL A 186 -13.41 5.79 15.72
N PRO A 187 -14.09 4.98 16.57
CA PRO A 187 -15.50 5.18 16.82
C PRO A 187 -15.71 6.39 17.77
N SER A 188 -16.71 7.21 17.47
CA SER A 188 -16.96 8.49 18.18
C SER A 188 -17.47 8.32 19.61
N ASN A 189 -17.92 7.13 19.98
CA ASN A 189 -18.40 6.81 21.32
C ASN A 189 -17.28 6.37 22.29
N VAL A 190 -16.02 6.37 21.85
CA VAL A 190 -14.85 6.00 22.64
C VAL A 190 -13.88 7.17 22.67
N ASP A 191 -13.18 7.35 23.79
CA ASP A 191 -12.13 8.35 23.89
C ASP A 191 -10.97 8.03 22.93
N ILE A 192 -10.71 8.97 22.03
CA ILE A 192 -9.66 8.91 21.03
C ILE A 192 -8.28 8.69 21.64
N ALA A 193 -8.01 9.22 22.84
CA ALA A 193 -6.73 9.07 23.52
C ALA A 193 -6.44 7.62 23.95
N THR A 194 -7.49 6.80 24.11
CA THR A 194 -7.37 5.39 24.54
C THR A 194 -7.28 4.40 23.37
N THR A 195 -7.30 4.90 22.13
CA THR A 195 -7.32 4.05 20.94
C THR A 195 -5.92 3.58 20.58
N GLU A 196 -5.74 2.26 20.47
CA GLU A 196 -4.42 1.68 20.18
C GLU A 196 -3.96 2.01 18.76
N ALA A 197 -4.89 2.09 17.80
CA ALA A 197 -4.59 2.49 16.43
C ALA A 197 -3.93 3.88 16.34
N LEU A 198 -4.42 4.86 17.09
CA LEU A 198 -3.84 6.20 17.08
C LEU A 198 -2.50 6.25 17.81
N LYS A 199 -2.36 5.52 18.91
CA LYS A 199 -1.09 5.38 19.63
C LYS A 199 0.00 4.82 18.72
N MET A 200 -0.33 3.76 17.98
CA MET A 200 0.60 3.16 17.02
C MET A 200 0.92 4.10 15.86
N ALA A 201 -0.06 4.82 15.32
CA ALA A 201 0.20 5.82 14.28
C ALA A 201 1.17 6.91 14.77
N LYS A 202 0.99 7.43 16.01
CA LYS A 202 1.90 8.43 16.60
C LYS A 202 3.31 7.90 16.87
N GLU A 203 3.47 6.60 17.09
CA GLU A 203 4.80 5.99 17.29
C GLU A 203 5.65 6.07 16.01
N PHE A 204 5.03 5.90 14.84
CA PHE A 204 5.71 5.91 13.53
C PHE A 204 5.52 7.21 12.73
N ASP A 205 4.62 8.10 13.18
CA ASP A 205 4.40 9.46 12.68
C ASP A 205 4.11 10.43 13.86
N PRO A 206 5.13 10.81 14.65
CA PRO A 206 4.96 11.67 15.82
C PRO A 206 4.42 13.06 15.48
N THR A 207 4.71 13.54 14.27
CA THR A 207 4.28 14.85 13.76
C THR A 207 2.88 14.84 13.16
N GLY A 208 2.28 13.66 12.94
CA GLY A 208 0.99 13.52 12.28
C GLY A 208 0.98 14.00 10.83
N GLN A 209 2.13 13.98 10.12
CA GLN A 209 2.27 14.50 8.76
C GLN A 209 1.51 13.66 7.73
N ARG A 210 1.50 12.34 7.94
CA ARG A 210 0.90 11.35 7.03
C ARG A 210 -0.24 10.58 7.67
N THR A 211 -0.85 11.14 8.71
CA THR A 211 -1.93 10.51 9.47
C THR A 211 -3.22 11.31 9.36
N LEU A 212 -4.29 10.66 8.88
CA LEU A 212 -5.64 11.20 8.79
C LEU A 212 -6.57 10.43 9.74
N GLY A 213 -7.29 11.15 10.60
CA GLY A 213 -8.23 10.56 11.56
C GLY A 213 -9.67 10.52 11.04
N ILE A 214 -10.33 9.38 11.13
CA ILE A 214 -11.72 9.18 10.74
C ILE A 214 -12.54 8.79 11.95
N LEU A 215 -13.53 9.62 12.29
CA LEU A 215 -14.51 9.35 13.33
C LEU A 215 -15.73 8.65 12.73
N THR A 216 -16.09 7.50 13.29
CA THR A 216 -17.24 6.70 12.84
C THR A 216 -18.30 6.60 13.94
N LYS A 217 -19.46 6.01 13.62
CA LYS A 217 -20.57 5.81 14.59
C LYS A 217 -20.99 7.08 15.35
N PRO A 218 -21.18 8.23 14.68
CA PRO A 218 -21.63 9.45 15.34
C PRO A 218 -23.04 9.33 15.92
N ASP A 219 -23.79 8.29 15.53
CA ASP A 219 -25.12 7.95 16.04
C ASP A 219 -25.13 7.34 17.45
N LEU A 220 -23.99 6.84 17.93
CA LEU A 220 -23.86 6.21 19.25
C LEU A 220 -23.29 7.15 20.33
N ILE A 221 -23.22 8.45 20.04
CA ILE A 221 -22.71 9.44 20.99
C ILE A 221 -23.80 9.72 22.04
N ASP A 222 -23.40 9.72 23.31
CA ASP A 222 -24.28 10.13 24.40
C ASP A 222 -24.57 11.64 24.34
N LYS A 223 -25.82 12.02 24.56
CA LYS A 223 -26.25 13.42 24.56
C LYS A 223 -25.48 14.22 25.61
N GLY A 224 -24.78 15.25 25.18
CA GLY A 224 -23.90 16.11 25.98
C GLY A 224 -22.41 15.94 25.66
N ASN A 225 -22.00 14.89 24.93
CA ASN A 225 -20.61 14.68 24.52
C ASN A 225 -20.32 15.12 23.07
N GLU A 226 -21.32 15.59 22.32
CA GLU A 226 -21.17 15.95 20.92
C GLU A 226 -20.22 17.13 20.70
N GLU A 227 -20.15 18.08 21.64
CA GLU A 227 -19.22 19.22 21.59
C GLU A 227 -17.76 18.74 21.58
N ASN A 228 -17.42 17.77 22.44
CA ASN A 228 -16.08 17.18 22.48
C ASN A 228 -15.71 16.54 21.14
N ILE A 229 -16.67 15.91 20.44
CA ILE A 229 -16.44 15.32 19.12
C ILE A 229 -16.20 16.39 18.06
N VAL A 230 -16.95 17.49 18.12
CA VAL A 230 -16.71 18.64 17.23
C VAL A 230 -15.29 19.20 17.44
N ASP A 231 -14.82 19.30 18.68
CA ASP A 231 -13.47 19.78 18.99
C ASP A 231 -12.37 18.83 18.47
N ILE A 232 -12.60 17.52 18.54
CA ILE A 232 -11.70 16.53 17.92
C ILE A 232 -11.67 16.73 16.40
N VAL A 233 -12.82 16.87 15.74
CA VAL A 233 -12.88 17.08 14.27
C VAL A 233 -12.25 18.42 13.86
N ARG A 234 -12.32 19.43 14.73
CA ARG A 234 -11.65 20.72 14.57
C ARG A 234 -10.17 20.69 14.88
N ASN A 235 -9.61 19.53 15.22
CA ASN A 235 -8.18 19.32 15.46
C ASN A 235 -7.68 20.03 16.74
N LEU A 236 -8.56 20.26 17.73
CA LEU A 236 -8.24 21.01 18.95
C LEU A 236 -7.72 20.13 20.10
N VAL A 237 -8.00 18.82 20.06
CA VAL A 237 -7.65 17.88 21.14
C VAL A 237 -6.34 17.15 20.84
N ILE A 238 -6.26 16.52 19.68
CA ILE A 238 -5.05 15.87 19.17
C ILE A 238 -4.79 16.46 17.79
N GLU A 239 -3.62 17.06 17.61
CA GLU A 239 -3.28 17.66 16.32
C GLU A 239 -2.77 16.62 15.33
N LEU A 240 -3.44 16.51 14.18
CA LEU A 240 -2.98 15.81 12.98
C LEU A 240 -2.85 16.82 11.83
N LYS A 241 -1.80 16.74 11.01
CA LYS A 241 -1.61 17.68 9.89
C LYS A 241 -2.65 17.50 8.79
N LYS A 242 -3.06 16.26 8.51
CA LYS A 242 -4.17 15.97 7.59
C LYS A 242 -5.54 16.15 8.24
N GLY A 243 -5.58 16.37 9.56
CA GLY A 243 -6.78 16.65 10.35
C GLY A 243 -7.69 15.43 10.55
N TYR A 244 -8.98 15.72 10.72
CA TYR A 244 -10.02 14.74 11.03
C TYR A 244 -11.22 14.87 10.12
N MET A 245 -11.93 13.76 9.92
CA MET A 245 -13.23 13.70 9.27
C MET A 245 -14.20 12.83 10.07
N ILE A 246 -15.50 13.11 9.93
CA ILE A 246 -16.56 12.33 10.57
C ILE A 246 -17.51 11.73 9.53
N VAL A 247 -17.82 10.45 9.67
CA VAL A 247 -18.64 9.70 8.72
C VAL A 247 -19.67 8.83 9.43
N LYS A 248 -20.85 8.72 8.83
CA LYS A 248 -21.92 7.83 9.28
C LYS A 248 -22.07 6.70 8.28
N CYS A 249 -21.66 5.51 8.69
CA CYS A 249 -21.79 4.31 7.88
C CYS A 249 -23.02 3.48 8.28
N ARG A 250 -23.42 2.52 7.43
CA ARG A 250 -24.48 1.56 7.73
C ARG A 250 -24.20 0.79 9.02
N GLY A 251 -25.17 0.80 9.93
CA GLY A 251 -25.15 0.01 11.16
C GLY A 251 -25.58 -1.45 10.93
N GLN A 252 -25.46 -2.29 11.96
CA GLN A 252 -25.84 -3.71 11.88
C GLN A 252 -27.33 -3.89 11.56
N GLN A 253 -28.18 -2.96 11.98
CA GLN A 253 -29.62 -3.00 11.71
C GLN A 253 -29.94 -2.67 10.24
N ASP A 254 -29.25 -1.69 9.67
CA ASP A 254 -29.46 -1.26 8.28
C ASP A 254 -29.05 -2.35 7.30
N ILE A 255 -28.00 -3.10 7.64
CA ILE A 255 -27.54 -4.27 6.88
C ILE A 255 -28.60 -5.38 6.90
N LYS A 256 -29.19 -5.67 8.07
CA LYS A 256 -30.29 -6.65 8.16
C LYS A 256 -31.50 -6.24 7.32
N LYS A 257 -31.75 -4.93 7.21
CA LYS A 257 -32.80 -4.35 6.37
C LYS A 257 -32.41 -4.24 4.90
N LYS A 258 -31.18 -4.62 4.52
CA LYS A 258 -30.63 -4.49 3.16
C LYS A 258 -30.76 -3.09 2.58
N LEU A 259 -30.49 -2.07 3.41
CA LEU A 259 -30.51 -0.67 2.97
C LEU A 259 -29.46 -0.44 1.86
N SER A 260 -29.86 0.24 0.79
CA SER A 260 -28.97 0.49 -0.35
C SER A 260 -27.85 1.48 0.03
N LEU A 261 -26.79 1.53 -0.78
CA LEU A 261 -25.69 2.46 -0.54
C LEU A 261 -26.10 3.91 -0.81
N GLU A 262 -26.91 4.14 -1.82
CA GLU A 262 -27.45 5.45 -2.18
C GLU A 262 -28.35 5.98 -1.07
N GLU A 263 -29.23 5.13 -0.52
CA GLU A 263 -30.05 5.44 0.63
C GLU A 263 -29.19 5.74 1.87
N ALA A 264 -28.09 5.01 2.07
CA ALA A 264 -27.18 5.25 3.19
C ALA A 264 -26.49 6.61 3.09
N ILE A 265 -26.03 7.00 1.91
CA ILE A 265 -25.40 8.32 1.66
C ILE A 265 -26.42 9.44 1.87
N GLN A 266 -27.67 9.25 1.41
CA GLN A 266 -28.73 10.24 1.64
C GLN A 266 -29.07 10.36 3.14
N ASN A 267 -29.16 9.24 3.85
CA ASN A 267 -29.41 9.21 5.29
C ASN A 267 -28.24 9.82 6.09
N GLU A 268 -27.01 9.63 5.63
CA GLU A 268 -25.82 10.28 6.19
C GLU A 268 -25.94 11.81 6.06
N ARG A 269 -26.22 12.30 4.85
CA ARG A 269 -26.38 13.73 4.60
C ARG A 269 -27.47 14.35 5.47
N VAL A 270 -28.65 13.74 5.50
CA VAL A 270 -29.78 14.20 6.33
C VAL A 270 -29.42 14.20 7.81
N PHE A 271 -28.69 13.19 8.29
CA PHE A 271 -28.25 13.13 9.68
C PHE A 271 -27.35 14.32 10.04
N PHE A 272 -26.35 14.63 9.23
CA PHE A 272 -25.46 15.75 9.50
C PHE A 272 -26.15 17.11 9.33
N GLU A 273 -27.08 17.26 8.37
CA GLU A 273 -27.85 18.50 8.16
C GLU A 273 -28.80 18.78 9.33
N GLN A 274 -29.44 17.75 9.90
CA GLN A 274 -30.41 17.92 10.99
C GLN A 274 -29.77 18.03 12.37
N HIS A 275 -28.52 17.60 12.54
CA HIS A 275 -27.88 17.57 13.85
C HIS A 275 -27.29 18.93 14.23
N SER A 276 -27.82 19.54 15.29
CA SER A 276 -27.45 20.92 15.73
C SER A 276 -25.94 21.14 15.88
N TYR A 277 -25.20 20.17 16.40
CA TYR A 277 -23.74 20.27 16.60
C TYR A 277 -22.91 19.89 15.39
N PHE A 278 -23.41 19.01 14.49
CA PHE A 278 -22.61 18.48 13.39
C PHE A 278 -22.89 19.18 12.05
N SER A 279 -24.00 19.91 11.94
CA SER A 279 -24.32 20.72 10.76
C SER A 279 -23.17 21.67 10.37
N PRO A 280 -22.50 22.39 11.30
CA PRO A 280 -21.34 23.21 10.94
C PRO A 280 -20.16 22.43 10.34
N LEU A 281 -20.01 21.14 10.64
CA LEU A 281 -18.93 20.31 10.09
C LEU A 281 -19.14 19.99 8.60
N LEU A 282 -20.38 20.10 8.10
CA LEU A 282 -20.68 20.01 6.67
C LEU A 282 -20.14 21.23 5.92
N ASP A 283 -20.35 22.43 6.47
CA ASP A 283 -19.85 23.67 5.89
C ASP A 283 -18.31 23.71 5.87
N ASP A 284 -17.68 23.15 6.91
CA ASP A 284 -16.23 22.98 7.00
C ASP A 284 -15.67 21.90 6.04
N MET A 285 -16.52 21.21 5.28
CA MET A 285 -16.18 20.07 4.41
C MET A 285 -15.48 18.91 5.16
N LYS A 286 -15.81 18.70 6.44
CA LYS A 286 -15.20 17.66 7.30
C LYS A 286 -16.10 16.47 7.60
N ALA A 287 -17.32 16.46 7.07
CA ALA A 287 -18.29 15.40 7.27
C ALA A 287 -18.68 14.74 5.94
N THR A 288 -19.20 13.50 6.00
CA THR A 288 -19.73 12.68 4.90
C THR A 288 -18.71 11.83 4.12
N ILE A 289 -19.18 10.69 3.62
CA ILE A 289 -18.42 9.74 2.79
C ILE A 289 -17.98 10.33 1.44
N PRO A 290 -18.81 11.06 0.68
CA PRO A 290 -18.37 11.62 -0.61
C PRO A 290 -17.21 12.62 -0.46
N LEU A 291 -17.27 13.49 0.56
CA LEU A 291 -16.17 14.41 0.85
C LEU A 291 -14.93 13.68 1.36
N LEU A 292 -15.10 12.57 2.08
CA LEU A 292 -13.98 11.71 2.48
C LEU A 292 -13.28 11.10 1.27
N ALA A 293 -14.04 10.59 0.30
CA ALA A 293 -13.48 10.02 -0.92
C ALA A 293 -12.65 11.06 -1.69
N GLU A 294 -13.17 12.29 -1.84
CA GLU A 294 -12.45 13.39 -2.48
C GLU A 294 -11.18 13.75 -1.72
N LYS A 295 -11.27 13.93 -0.40
CA LYS A 295 -10.09 14.23 0.43
C LYS A 295 -9.03 13.14 0.31
N LEU A 296 -9.38 11.87 0.47
CA LEU A 296 -8.44 10.75 0.36
C LEU A 296 -7.75 10.70 -1.00
N THR A 297 -8.50 10.97 -2.07
CA THR A 297 -7.98 11.01 -3.43
C THR A 297 -6.94 12.13 -3.58
N ASN A 298 -7.25 13.33 -3.09
CA ASN A 298 -6.37 14.48 -3.16
C ASN A 298 -5.08 14.26 -2.35
N GLU A 299 -5.23 13.75 -1.14
CA GLU A 299 -4.13 13.44 -0.23
C GLU A 299 -3.20 12.35 -0.82
N LEU A 300 -3.77 11.35 -1.49
CA LEU A 300 -2.99 10.32 -2.17
C LEU A 300 -2.19 10.90 -3.33
N VAL A 301 -2.81 11.73 -4.18
CA VAL A 301 -2.14 12.33 -5.34
C VAL A 301 -1.04 13.29 -4.93
N GLU A 302 -1.30 14.13 -3.93
CA GLU A 302 -0.29 15.03 -3.36
C GLU A 302 0.89 14.22 -2.81
N HIS A 303 0.61 13.16 -2.05
CA HIS A 303 1.64 12.30 -1.50
C HIS A 303 2.44 11.53 -2.58
N ILE A 304 1.78 11.08 -3.65
CA ILE A 304 2.45 10.49 -4.81
C ILE A 304 3.39 11.53 -5.44
N SER A 305 2.88 12.73 -5.70
CA SER A 305 3.64 13.83 -6.33
C SER A 305 4.90 14.18 -5.52
N GLU A 306 4.78 14.28 -4.19
CA GLU A 306 5.91 14.54 -3.30
C GLU A 306 6.91 13.38 -3.24
N SER A 307 6.42 12.14 -3.32
CA SER A 307 7.25 10.94 -3.22
C SER A 307 7.94 10.55 -4.53
N LEU A 308 7.42 11.00 -5.68
CA LEU A 308 7.90 10.61 -7.01
C LEU A 308 9.40 10.90 -7.25
N PRO A 309 9.95 12.09 -6.91
CA PRO A 309 11.37 12.35 -7.11
C PRO A 309 12.28 11.44 -6.27
N SER A 310 11.84 11.16 -5.03
CA SER A 310 12.55 10.22 -4.14
C SER A 310 12.49 8.80 -4.70
N LEU A 311 11.31 8.37 -5.15
CA LEU A 311 11.11 7.04 -5.73
C LEU A 311 11.94 6.86 -7.00
N GLN A 312 11.98 7.85 -7.90
CA GLN A 312 12.82 7.81 -9.09
C GLN A 312 14.30 7.62 -8.74
N LYS A 313 14.79 8.38 -7.76
CA LYS A 313 16.18 8.25 -7.29
C LYS A 313 16.45 6.87 -6.68
N GLN A 314 15.51 6.33 -5.90
CA GLN A 314 15.61 4.98 -5.33
C GLN A 314 15.66 3.91 -6.43
N ILE A 315 14.83 4.03 -7.47
CA ILE A 315 14.84 3.14 -8.64
C ILE A 315 16.19 3.21 -9.36
N GLU A 316 16.70 4.42 -9.62
CA GLU A 316 18.00 4.61 -10.30
C GLU A 316 19.17 4.00 -9.51
N VAL A 317 19.19 4.20 -8.19
CA VAL A 317 20.20 3.59 -7.31
C VAL A 317 20.10 2.07 -7.34
N LYS A 318 18.88 1.52 -7.16
CA LYS A 318 18.67 0.06 -7.18
C LYS A 318 19.05 -0.54 -8.53
N LEU A 319 18.75 0.14 -9.63
CA LEU A 319 19.15 -0.27 -10.97
C LEU A 319 20.67 -0.28 -11.14
N GLN A 320 21.38 0.71 -10.59
CA GLN A 320 22.85 0.73 -10.62
C GLN A 320 23.47 -0.39 -9.80
N GLU A 321 22.94 -0.65 -8.60
CA GLU A 321 23.36 -1.77 -7.75
C GLU A 321 23.18 -3.10 -8.45
N THR A 322 21.97 -3.35 -8.97
CA THR A 322 21.64 -4.60 -9.68
C THR A 322 22.49 -4.77 -10.94
N ASN A 323 22.74 -3.70 -11.71
CA ASN A 323 23.63 -3.78 -12.88
C ASN A 323 25.08 -4.06 -12.50
N THR A 324 25.54 -3.53 -11.37
CA THR A 324 26.89 -3.79 -10.86
C THR A 324 27.01 -5.23 -10.40
N GLU A 325 25.97 -5.78 -9.79
CA GLU A 325 25.90 -7.19 -9.40
C GLU A 325 25.81 -8.11 -10.63
N LEU A 326 24.96 -7.76 -11.60
CA LEU A 326 24.81 -8.51 -12.86
C LEU A 326 26.14 -8.64 -13.60
N LYS A 327 26.94 -7.58 -13.64
CA LYS A 327 28.29 -7.60 -14.22
C LYS A 327 29.23 -8.59 -13.53
N LYS A 328 29.04 -8.90 -12.23
CA LYS A 328 29.84 -9.92 -11.53
C LYS A 328 29.51 -11.34 -12.00
N TYR A 329 28.27 -11.59 -12.41
CA TYR A 329 27.84 -12.89 -12.92
C TYR A 329 28.30 -13.14 -14.38
N GLY A 330 28.69 -12.09 -15.10
CA GLY A 330 29.31 -12.20 -16.41
C GLY A 330 28.30 -12.45 -17.54
N LYS A 331 28.73 -13.17 -18.58
CA LYS A 331 27.90 -13.48 -19.74
C LYS A 331 26.93 -14.62 -19.42
N PRO A 332 25.70 -14.62 -19.98
CA PRO A 332 24.78 -15.74 -19.85
C PRO A 332 25.37 -17.00 -20.49
N VAL A 333 25.04 -18.16 -19.93
CA VAL A 333 25.40 -19.46 -20.51
C VAL A 333 24.47 -19.73 -21.70
N PRO A 334 25.00 -20.05 -22.91
CA PRO A 334 24.17 -20.38 -24.06
C PRO A 334 23.30 -21.62 -23.83
N GLU A 335 22.11 -21.67 -24.43
CA GLU A 335 21.19 -22.81 -24.28
C GLU A 335 21.55 -23.98 -25.21
N GLU A 336 22.10 -23.70 -26.40
CA GLU A 336 22.49 -24.71 -27.38
C GLU A 336 23.83 -25.37 -27.05
N ASP A 337 23.93 -26.68 -27.29
CA ASP A 337 25.11 -27.48 -26.88
C ASP A 337 26.39 -27.11 -27.66
N GLU A 338 26.28 -26.68 -28.92
CA GLU A 338 27.42 -26.21 -29.72
C GLU A 338 27.97 -24.87 -29.20
N GLU A 339 27.09 -23.97 -28.77
CA GLU A 339 27.47 -22.68 -28.20
C GLU A 339 28.02 -22.83 -26.77
N LYS A 340 27.53 -23.81 -25.99
CA LYS A 340 28.10 -24.15 -24.67
C LYS A 340 29.54 -24.60 -24.76
N LEU A 341 29.91 -25.40 -25.76
CA LEU A 341 31.30 -25.81 -25.98
C LEU A 341 32.18 -24.59 -26.26
N THR A 342 31.71 -23.68 -27.09
CA THR A 342 32.43 -22.43 -27.42
C THR A 342 32.60 -21.54 -26.18
N PHE A 343 31.53 -21.39 -25.38
CA PHE A 343 31.57 -20.68 -24.11
C PHE A 343 32.53 -21.32 -23.09
N LEU A 344 32.52 -22.65 -22.97
CA LEU A 344 33.44 -23.39 -22.10
C LEU A 344 34.89 -23.16 -22.50
N VAL A 345 35.20 -23.19 -23.80
CA VAL A 345 36.54 -22.89 -24.32
C VAL A 345 36.94 -21.45 -23.99
N GLU A 346 36.04 -20.48 -24.14
CA GLU A 346 36.29 -19.08 -23.79
C GLU A 346 36.60 -18.91 -22.28
N VAL A 347 35.83 -19.56 -21.41
CA VAL A 347 36.04 -19.54 -19.95
C VAL A 347 37.37 -20.21 -19.57
N ILE A 348 37.70 -21.36 -20.15
CA ILE A 348 38.99 -22.03 -19.93
C ILE A 348 40.13 -21.12 -20.37
N PHE A 349 40.02 -20.49 -21.55
CA PHE A 349 41.05 -19.60 -22.07
C PHE A 349 41.26 -18.36 -21.19
N GLN A 350 40.18 -17.71 -20.74
CA GLN A 350 40.25 -16.61 -19.77
C GLN A 350 40.93 -17.04 -18.47
N THR A 351 40.57 -18.22 -17.95
CA THR A 351 41.17 -18.76 -16.73
C THR A 351 42.67 -19.01 -16.91
N CYS A 352 43.08 -19.67 -18.00
CA CYS A 352 44.48 -19.92 -18.33
C CYS A 352 45.29 -18.64 -18.47
N ASN A 353 44.72 -17.59 -19.07
CA ASN A 353 45.37 -16.28 -19.18
C ASN A 353 45.59 -15.64 -17.80
N VAL A 354 44.57 -15.61 -16.94
CA VAL A 354 44.70 -15.06 -15.57
C VAL A 354 45.76 -15.81 -14.76
N TYR A 355 45.82 -17.14 -14.86
CA TYR A 355 46.86 -17.94 -14.21
C TYR A 355 48.25 -17.62 -14.77
N SER A 356 48.40 -17.52 -16.09
CA SER A 356 49.67 -17.18 -16.74
C SER A 356 50.18 -15.81 -16.29
N THR A 357 49.30 -14.79 -16.27
CA THR A 357 49.65 -13.44 -15.78
C THR A 357 50.06 -13.46 -14.31
N ARG A 358 49.36 -14.21 -13.45
CA ARG A 358 49.71 -14.33 -12.02
C ARG A 358 51.04 -15.03 -11.77
N VAL A 359 51.34 -16.07 -12.55
CA VAL A 359 52.63 -16.79 -12.47
C VAL A 359 53.75 -15.85 -12.92
N LEU A 360 53.59 -15.17 -14.06
CA LEU A 360 54.56 -14.20 -14.57
C LEU A 360 54.81 -13.06 -13.57
N TYR A 361 53.77 -12.53 -12.93
CA TYR A 361 53.88 -11.48 -11.91
C TYR A 361 54.61 -11.95 -10.64
N ARG A 362 54.41 -13.21 -10.23
CA ARG A 362 55.15 -13.79 -9.09
C ARG A 362 56.63 -14.02 -9.43
N VAL A 363 56.92 -14.49 -10.64
CA VAL A 363 58.29 -14.73 -11.10
C VAL A 363 59.05 -13.40 -11.20
N SER A 364 58.45 -12.35 -11.77
CA SER A 364 59.08 -11.02 -11.85
C SER A 364 59.34 -10.40 -10.47
N HIS A 365 58.41 -10.55 -9.52
CA HIS A 365 58.63 -10.09 -8.14
C HIS A 365 59.76 -10.85 -7.41
N TYR A 366 59.91 -12.14 -7.69
CA TYR A 366 60.98 -12.97 -7.10
C TYR A 366 62.35 -12.59 -7.68
N GLU A 367 62.44 -12.41 -9.00
CA GLU A 367 63.69 -11.99 -9.66
C GLU A 367 64.12 -10.57 -9.27
N CYS A 368 63.18 -9.63 -9.09
CA CYS A 368 63.46 -8.28 -8.59
C CYS A 368 64.02 -8.26 -7.16
N ARG A 369 63.63 -9.23 -6.31
CA ARG A 369 64.15 -9.32 -4.93
C ARG A 369 65.53 -9.96 -4.84
N GLU A 370 65.85 -10.93 -5.71
CA GLU A 370 67.12 -11.65 -5.62
C GLU A 370 68.23 -11.10 -6.52
N LYS A 371 67.93 -10.51 -7.70
CA LYS A 371 68.95 -10.07 -8.67
C LYS A 371 68.53 -8.82 -9.50
N PRO A 372 68.77 -7.59 -9.02
CA PRO A 372 68.36 -6.36 -9.71
C PRO A 372 69.08 -6.09 -11.05
N SER A 373 70.20 -6.76 -11.34
CA SER A 373 70.98 -6.55 -12.57
C SER A 373 70.45 -7.26 -13.82
N LYS A 374 69.38 -8.07 -13.71
CA LYS A 374 68.74 -8.79 -14.83
C LYS A 374 67.46 -8.14 -15.37
N MET A 375 67.13 -6.94 -14.90
CA MET A 375 65.85 -6.28 -15.16
C MET A 375 65.63 -5.89 -16.65
N THR A 376 66.70 -5.53 -17.37
CA THR A 376 66.65 -5.04 -18.75
C THR A 376 66.27 -6.10 -19.80
N PRO A 377 66.84 -7.32 -19.82
CA PRO A 377 66.42 -8.35 -20.78
C PRO A 377 65.05 -8.96 -20.46
N PHE A 378 64.62 -8.97 -19.20
CA PHE A 378 63.33 -9.56 -18.81
C PHE A 378 62.13 -8.67 -19.19
N MET A 379 62.26 -7.34 -19.03
CA MET A 379 61.24 -6.38 -19.48
C MET A 379 61.07 -6.38 -21.01
N SER A 380 62.16 -6.53 -21.76
CA SER A 380 62.13 -6.69 -23.23
C SER A 380 61.36 -7.95 -23.67
N CYS A 381 61.45 -9.05 -22.90
CA CYS A 381 60.74 -10.28 -23.20
C CYS A 381 59.22 -10.14 -22.93
N LEU A 382 58.84 -9.41 -21.88
CA LEU A 382 57.44 -9.12 -21.56
C LEU A 382 56.78 -8.20 -22.59
N GLU A 383 57.50 -7.20 -23.11
CA GLU A 383 57.02 -6.33 -24.21
C GLU A 383 56.80 -7.13 -25.51
N SER A 384 57.68 -8.10 -25.82
CA SER A 384 57.53 -8.95 -27.01
C SER A 384 56.36 -9.95 -26.95
N LEU A 385 55.80 -10.19 -25.76
CA LEU A 385 54.62 -11.03 -25.54
C LEU A 385 53.30 -10.26 -25.65
N ASN A 386 53.31 -8.96 -25.98
CA ASN A 386 52.12 -8.11 -26.09
C ASN A 386 51.29 -8.06 -24.79
N ILE A 387 51.92 -8.33 -23.64
CA ILE A 387 51.29 -8.23 -22.32
C ILE A 387 51.48 -6.78 -21.87
N VAL A 388 50.48 -5.95 -22.14
CA VAL A 388 50.40 -4.60 -21.56
C VAL A 388 50.13 -4.76 -20.06
N ILE A 389 51.18 -4.60 -19.25
CA ILE A 389 51.09 -4.54 -17.80
C ILE A 389 50.63 -3.12 -17.45
N PHE A 390 49.37 -2.98 -17.02
CA PHE A 390 48.86 -1.75 -16.37
C PHE A 390 49.07 -1.80 -14.86
#